data_AF-A0A0G4NQY5-F1
#
_entry.id   AF-A0A0G4NQY5-F1
#
_cell.length_a   1.000
_cell.length_b   1.000
_cell.length_c   1.000
_cell.angle_alpha   90.00
_cell.angle_beta   90.00
_cell.angle_gamma   90.00
#
_symmetry.space_group_name_H-M   'P 1'
#
loop_
_entity.id
_entity.type
_entity.pdbx_description
1 polymer ?
#
loop_
_entity_poly.entity_id
_entity_poly.type
_entity_poly.pdbx_seq_one_letter_code
_entity_poly.pdbx_strand_id
1 'polypeptide(L)'
;TARQANCPPIHVFGARETTVSPGFGSAGTVVNSIIQANPGTTSEAIVYPACGGQASCGGVQYADSARQGTAAVATAVNAFNQRCPDSQIILVGYSQ
;
A
#
# COMPACT_ATOMS: atom_id res chain seq x y z
N THR A 1 17.71 -7.01 -21.99
CA THR A 1 17.34 -7.91 -20.86
C THR A 1 17.47 -7.25 -19.49
N ALA A 2 17.22 -5.94 -19.36
CA ALA A 2 17.48 -5.19 -18.11
C ALA A 2 16.19 -4.79 -17.35
N ARG A 3 15.11 -5.59 -17.45
CA ARG A 3 13.83 -5.29 -16.79
C ARG A 3 13.70 -5.93 -15.39
N GLN A 4 14.56 -6.90 -15.05
CA GLN A 4 14.44 -7.74 -13.84
C GLN A 4 15.51 -7.51 -12.77
N ALA A 5 16.52 -6.66 -13.01
CA ALA A 5 17.76 -6.72 -12.21
C ALA A 5 17.62 -6.38 -10.71
N ASN A 6 16.49 -5.83 -10.23
CA ASN A 6 16.27 -5.46 -8.83
C ASN A 6 14.84 -5.80 -8.29
N CYS A 7 14.15 -6.80 -8.83
CA CYS A 7 12.82 -7.17 -8.32
C CYS A 7 12.91 -8.03 -7.04
N PRO A 8 12.12 -7.72 -5.99
CA PRO A 8 12.10 -8.51 -4.77
C PRO A 8 11.34 -9.84 -4.98
N PRO A 9 11.62 -10.91 -4.22
CA PRO A 9 10.81 -12.12 -4.26
C PRO A 9 9.35 -11.86 -3.81
N ILE A 10 9.17 -10.99 -2.82
CA ILE A 10 7.87 -10.60 -2.27
C ILE A 10 7.82 -9.07 -2.16
N HIS A 11 6.67 -8.49 -2.52
CA HIS A 11 6.39 -7.08 -2.29
C HIS A 11 5.05 -6.89 -1.58
N VAL A 12 5.04 -6.09 -0.52
CA VAL A 12 3.86 -5.86 0.32
C VAL A 12 3.34 -4.44 0.11
N PHE A 13 2.07 -4.30 -0.22
CA PHE A 13 1.35 -3.03 -0.18
C PHE A 13 0.57 -2.92 1.12
N GLY A 14 0.73 -1.80 1.82
CA GLY A 14 -0.06 -1.53 3.03
C GLY A 14 -0.96 -0.30 2.89
N ALA A 15 -2.22 -0.43 3.28
CA ALA A 15 -3.19 0.68 3.33
C ALA A 15 -3.58 0.98 4.79
N ARG A 16 -3.35 2.23 5.20
CA ARG A 16 -3.67 2.74 6.53
C ARG A 16 -5.15 3.07 6.68
N GLU A 17 -5.60 3.11 7.93
CA GLU A 17 -6.93 3.53 8.35
C GLU A 17 -7.17 5.04 8.23
N THR A 18 -8.46 5.41 8.30
CA THR A 18 -8.92 6.80 8.24
C THR A 18 -8.25 7.68 9.30
N THR A 19 -7.97 8.94 8.94
CA THR A 19 -7.37 10.02 9.73
C THR A 19 -5.89 9.89 10.10
N VAL A 20 -5.30 8.71 9.87
CA VAL A 20 -3.89 8.49 10.18
C VAL A 20 -2.99 9.20 9.15
N SER A 21 -1.85 9.70 9.61
CA SER A 21 -0.85 10.34 8.76
C SER A 21 -0.29 9.37 7.70
N PRO A 22 0.27 9.87 6.57
CA PRO A 22 0.82 9.03 5.52
C PRO A 22 1.81 7.97 6.03
N GLY A 23 1.66 6.73 5.54
CA GLY A 23 2.40 5.56 6.00
C GLY A 23 1.49 4.33 6.06
N PHE A 24 1.92 3.32 6.81
CA PHE A 24 1.20 2.04 6.91
C PHE A 24 0.04 2.04 7.93
N GLY A 25 0.03 2.98 8.88
CA GLY A 25 -0.90 2.95 10.01
C GLY A 25 -0.87 1.59 10.74
N SER A 26 -2.03 1.12 11.15
CA SER A 26 -2.19 -0.16 11.86
C SER A 26 -1.88 -1.39 11.00
N ALA A 27 -1.93 -1.27 9.66
CA ALA A 27 -1.48 -2.34 8.77
C ALA A 27 0.04 -2.63 8.91
N GLY A 28 0.80 -1.66 9.42
CA GLY A 28 2.26 -1.75 9.58
C GLY A 28 2.72 -2.93 10.44
N THR A 29 1.92 -3.36 11.42
CA THR A 29 2.26 -4.53 12.26
C THR A 29 2.42 -5.79 11.41
N VAL A 30 1.45 -6.08 10.54
CA VAL A 30 1.49 -7.27 9.68
C VAL A 30 2.53 -7.12 8.58
N VAL A 31 2.68 -5.92 7.99
CA VAL A 31 3.74 -5.63 7.01
C VAL A 31 5.12 -5.95 7.60
N ASN A 32 5.40 -5.48 8.82
CA ASN A 32 6.67 -5.73 9.49
C ASN A 32 6.89 -7.22 9.79
N SER A 33 5.86 -7.94 10.24
CA SER A 33 5.96 -9.37 10.47
C SER A 33 6.28 -10.15 9.19
N ILE A 34 5.68 -9.77 8.05
CA ILE A 34 5.98 -10.40 6.76
C ILE A 34 7.44 -10.16 6.36
N ILE A 35 7.92 -8.91 6.48
CA ILE A 35 9.30 -8.55 6.12
C ILE A 35 10.30 -9.32 7.01
N GLN A 36 10.05 -9.38 8.32
CA GLN A 36 10.91 -10.10 9.26
C GLN A 36 10.96 -11.61 8.97
N ALA A 37 9.84 -12.22 8.57
CA ALA A 37 9.76 -13.63 8.28
C ALA A 37 10.34 -14.02 6.91
N ASN A 38 10.49 -13.07 5.98
CA ASN A 38 10.84 -13.34 4.59
C ASN A 38 11.96 -12.40 4.10
N PRO A 39 13.25 -12.78 4.27
CA PRO A 39 14.37 -11.97 3.82
C PRO A 39 14.30 -11.61 2.33
N GLY A 40 14.60 -10.36 1.98
CA GLY A 40 14.50 -9.83 0.62
C GLY A 40 13.11 -9.27 0.26
N THR A 41 12.12 -9.37 1.15
CA THR A 41 10.82 -8.69 0.99
C THR A 41 10.99 -7.19 1.06
N THR A 42 10.27 -6.48 0.19
CA THR A 42 10.14 -5.01 0.25
C THR A 42 8.67 -4.62 0.43
N SER A 43 8.41 -3.36 0.74
CA SER A 43 7.04 -2.88 0.96
C SER A 43 6.87 -1.42 0.60
N GLU A 44 5.67 -1.02 0.21
CA GLU A 44 5.28 0.38 0.07
C GLU A 44 3.87 0.66 0.62
N ALA A 45 3.67 1.87 1.13
CA ALA A 45 2.37 2.30 1.63
C ALA A 45 1.54 2.90 0.48
N ILE A 46 0.25 2.59 0.46
CA ILE A 46 -0.68 3.18 -0.50
C ILE A 46 -0.87 4.66 -0.18
N VAL A 47 -0.55 5.51 -1.16
CA VAL A 47 -0.73 6.95 -1.06
C VAL A 47 -2.16 7.28 -1.49
N TYR A 48 -3.01 7.55 -0.51
CA TYR A 48 -4.39 7.98 -0.70
C TYR A 48 -4.87 8.84 0.49
N PRO A 49 -6.01 9.55 0.40
CA PRO A 49 -6.43 10.49 1.43
C PRO A 49 -6.61 9.86 2.82
N ALA A 50 -7.10 8.63 2.92
CA ALA A 50 -7.50 7.98 4.18
C ALA A 50 -8.28 8.93 5.08
N CYS A 51 -9.37 9.51 4.56
CA CYS A 51 -10.11 10.55 5.23
C CYS A 51 -11.61 10.25 5.26
N GLY A 52 -12.30 10.86 6.22
CA GLY A 52 -13.75 10.75 6.41
C GLY A 52 -14.40 12.11 6.63
N GLY A 53 -13.84 13.17 6.04
CA GLY A 53 -14.29 14.56 6.19
C GLY A 53 -13.56 15.36 7.28
N GLN A 54 -12.64 14.76 8.03
CA GLN A 54 -11.89 15.45 9.07
C GLN A 54 -10.85 16.40 8.47
N ALA A 55 -10.72 17.60 9.05
CA ALA A 55 -9.73 18.59 8.61
C ALA A 55 -8.28 18.09 8.74
N SER A 56 -8.00 17.21 9.70
CA SER A 56 -6.67 16.62 9.94
C SER A 56 -6.13 15.79 8.77
N CYS A 57 -7.01 15.28 7.90
CA CYS A 57 -6.66 14.48 6.73
C CYS A 57 -7.06 15.17 5.41
N GLY A 58 -7.28 16.49 5.43
CA GLY A 58 -7.58 17.29 4.25
C GLY A 58 -9.08 17.41 3.91
N GLY A 59 -9.97 16.93 4.77
CA GLY A 59 -11.42 17.15 4.62
C GLY A 59 -12.09 16.34 3.51
N VAL A 60 -11.39 15.38 2.89
CA VAL A 60 -11.97 14.51 1.85
C VAL A 60 -13.04 13.61 2.46
N GLN A 61 -14.23 13.61 1.88
CA GLN A 61 -15.35 12.79 2.34
C GLN A 61 -15.03 11.29 2.22
N TYR A 62 -15.57 10.49 3.14
CA TYR A 62 -15.27 9.05 3.23
C TYR A 62 -15.42 8.32 1.89
N ALA A 63 -16.53 8.55 1.18
CA ALA A 63 -16.82 7.90 -0.10
C ALA A 63 -15.79 8.28 -1.19
N ASP A 64 -15.38 9.55 -1.23
CA ASP A 64 -14.38 10.01 -2.20
C ASP A 64 -12.98 9.54 -1.85
N SER A 65 -12.66 9.46 -0.56
CA SER A 65 -11.42 8.88 -0.07
C SER A 65 -11.31 7.40 -0.44
N ALA A 66 -12.35 6.60 -0.20
CA ALA A 66 -12.38 5.18 -0.56
C ALA A 66 -12.28 4.95 -2.08
N ARG A 67 -12.96 5.79 -2.88
CA ARG A 67 -12.88 5.75 -4.35
C ARG A 67 -11.45 6.03 -4.85
N GLN A 68 -10.82 7.07 -4.29
CA GLN A 68 -9.44 7.43 -4.61
C GLN A 68 -8.46 6.35 -4.13
N GLY A 69 -8.67 5.79 -2.94
CA GLY A 69 -7.89 4.67 -2.41
C GLY A 69 -7.93 3.44 -3.31
N THR A 70 -9.11 3.07 -3.80
CA THR A 70 -9.28 1.95 -4.75
C THR A 70 -8.47 2.18 -6.03
N ALA A 71 -8.54 3.38 -6.60
CA ALA A 71 -7.77 3.74 -7.79
C ALA A 71 -6.25 3.76 -7.52
N ALA A 72 -5.83 4.23 -6.34
CA ALA A 72 -4.43 4.26 -5.92
C ALA A 72 -3.86 2.85 -5.76
N VAL A 73 -4.59 1.93 -5.11
CA VAL A 73 -4.21 0.52 -5.01
C VAL A 73 -4.05 -0.09 -6.39
N ALA A 74 -5.06 0.04 -7.25
CA ALA A 74 -5.03 -0.53 -8.59
C ALA A 74 -3.83 0.00 -9.40
N THR A 75 -3.55 1.30 -9.31
CA THR A 75 -2.41 1.92 -10.01
C THR A 75 -1.08 1.38 -9.50
N ALA A 76 -0.88 1.38 -8.17
CA ALA A 76 0.38 0.95 -7.56
C ALA A 76 0.67 -0.53 -7.83
N VAL A 77 -0.32 -1.40 -7.60
CA VAL A 77 -0.20 -2.85 -7.79
C VAL A 77 0.05 -3.19 -9.26
N ASN A 78 -0.71 -2.61 -10.18
CA ASN A 78 -0.54 -2.89 -11.61
C ASN A 78 0.80 -2.37 -12.13
N ALA A 79 1.21 -1.17 -11.71
CA ALA A 79 2.51 -0.61 -12.10
C ALA A 79 3.66 -1.47 -11.55
N PHE A 80 3.58 -1.95 -10.31
CA PHE A 80 4.57 -2.85 -9.76
C PHE A 80 4.61 -4.18 -10.51
N ASN A 81 3.46 -4.83 -10.75
CA ASN A 81 3.38 -6.09 -11.48
C ASN A 81 3.94 -5.97 -12.91
N GLN A 82 3.74 -4.84 -13.58
CA GLN A 82 4.32 -4.59 -14.90
C GLN A 82 5.85 -4.48 -14.87
N ARG A 83 6.43 -3.99 -13.77
CA ARG A 83 7.89 -3.90 -13.58
C ARG A 83 8.48 -5.22 -13.12
N CYS A 84 7.80 -5.91 -12.20
CA CYS A 84 8.25 -7.11 -11.50
C CYS A 84 7.17 -8.20 -11.56
N PRO A 85 6.95 -8.81 -12.74
CA PRO A 85 5.83 -9.76 -12.94
C PRO A 85 6.01 -11.08 -12.19
N ASP A 86 7.23 -11.42 -11.78
CA ASP A 86 7.56 -12.67 -11.08
C ASP A 86 7.54 -12.51 -9.55
N SER A 87 7.41 -11.26 -9.04
CA SER A 87 7.32 -10.99 -7.61
C SER A 87 5.95 -11.39 -7.05
N GLN A 88 5.93 -12.04 -5.90
CA GLN A 88 4.68 -12.30 -5.19
C GLN A 88 4.18 -11.01 -4.52
N ILE A 89 2.89 -10.72 -4.66
CA ILE A 89 2.27 -9.50 -4.12
C ILE A 89 1.39 -9.85 -2.92
N ILE A 90 1.57 -9.13 -1.82
CA ILE A 90 0.71 -9.22 -0.64
C ILE A 90 0.06 -7.85 -0.41
N LEU A 91 -1.25 -7.84 -0.13
CA LEU A 91 -1.99 -6.64 0.24
C LEU A 91 -2.40 -6.73 1.71
N VAL A 92 -2.11 -5.69 2.48
CA VAL A 92 -2.52 -5.57 3.89
C VAL A 92 -3.30 -4.26 4.05
N GLY A 93 -4.59 -4.35 4.34
CA GLY A 93 -5.44 -3.19 4.60
C GLY A 93 -5.97 -3.21 6.02
N TYR A 94 -6.08 -2.04 6.65
CA TYR A 94 -6.74 -1.88 7.95
C TYR A 94 -7.74 -0.73 7.90
N SER A 95 -9.01 -1.01 8.21
CA SER A 95 -10.13 -0.07 8.11
C SER A 95 -10.42 0.45 6.69
N GLN A 96 -9.94 1.63 6.25
CA GLN A 96 -10.34 2.24 4.96
C GLN A 96 -9.30 2.02 3.86
#